data_AF-A0A3B4YVQ7-F1
#
_entry.id   AF-A0A3B4YVQ7-F1
#
_cell.length_a   1.000
_cell.length_b   1.000
_cell.length_c   1.000
_cell.angle_alpha   90.00
_cell.angle_beta   90.00
_cell.angle_gamma   90.00
#
_symmetry.space_group_name_H-M   'P 1'
#
loop_
_entity.id
_entity.type
_entity.pdbx_description
1 polymer ?
#
loop_
_entity_poly.entity_id
_entity_poly.type
_entity_poly.pdbx_seq_one_letter_code
_entity_poly.pdbx_strand_id
1 'polypeptide(L)'
;MVKISFQSVAGQKVEKENDGDKTEILIPHPMEELVLPLRPKKSLLNGLCCLTFGLVVFMAGLVLASIYVYRYYFIPHIPEENLFHCRVLYEDSVYAPLRGRQELEENVGIYLADNYEKISVPVPHFGGSDPADIIHDFHRGLTAYHDIALDKCYVIELNTTIVMPPRNLWELLINVKKGTYLPQTYIIHEDMVVTGKVHNMRQLGPFIYRLCNGKDTYRLNRRVTRRRINKREAKNCHHIRHFENTFVVETVICDEA
;
A
#
# COMPACT_ATOMS: atom_id res chain seq x y z
N MET A 1 64.85 -21.89 -14.60
CA MET A 1 66.00 -22.06 -15.52
C MET A 1 65.78 -21.13 -16.69
N VAL A 2 66.64 -20.13 -16.81
CA VAL A 2 66.61 -19.03 -17.79
C VAL A 2 66.87 -19.59 -19.20
N LYS A 3 66.21 -19.04 -20.24
CA LYS A 3 66.67 -19.23 -21.61
C LYS A 3 66.57 -17.92 -22.40
N ILE A 4 67.74 -17.30 -22.50
CA ILE A 4 68.12 -16.18 -23.35
C ILE A 4 68.14 -16.69 -24.80
N SER A 5 67.68 -15.88 -25.75
CA SER A 5 67.92 -16.07 -27.18
C SER A 5 68.79 -14.92 -27.70
N PHE A 6 69.94 -15.28 -28.25
CA PHE A 6 70.91 -14.39 -28.89
C PHE A 6 70.48 -14.09 -30.34
N GLN A 7 70.81 -12.89 -30.82
CA GLN A 7 70.84 -12.57 -32.24
C GLN A 7 72.18 -11.94 -32.60
N SER A 8 72.64 -12.24 -33.81
CA SER A 8 74.02 -12.31 -34.27
C SER A 8 74.66 -10.99 -34.67
N VAL A 9 75.98 -10.95 -34.48
CA VAL A 9 76.94 -9.95 -34.97
C VAL A 9 77.30 -10.21 -36.44
N ALA A 10 77.34 -9.14 -37.24
CA ALA A 10 78.26 -8.91 -38.37
C ALA A 10 78.39 -7.38 -38.47
N GLY A 11 79.54 -6.74 -38.62
CA GLY A 11 80.80 -7.15 -39.20
C GLY A 11 81.34 -5.92 -39.94
N GLN A 12 82.24 -5.22 -39.25
CA GLN A 12 82.94 -3.96 -39.52
C GLN A 12 83.56 -3.80 -40.94
N LYS A 13 83.66 -2.55 -41.43
CA LYS A 13 84.72 -2.11 -42.36
C LYS A 13 85.10 -0.65 -42.12
N VAL A 14 86.38 -0.36 -42.31
CA VAL A 14 87.24 0.64 -41.66
C VAL A 14 87.64 1.79 -42.61
N GLU A 15 87.74 2.99 -42.02
CA GLU A 15 88.58 4.21 -42.23
C GLU A 15 88.99 4.72 -43.63
N LYS A 16 88.91 6.05 -43.80
CA LYS A 16 90.09 6.90 -44.06
C LYS A 16 89.87 8.39 -43.75
N GLU A 17 90.86 8.97 -43.09
CA GLU A 17 91.05 10.35 -42.62
C GLU A 17 91.84 11.19 -43.65
N ASN A 18 91.57 12.50 -43.80
CA ASN A 18 92.61 13.54 -43.98
C ASN A 18 92.08 15.00 -43.89
N ASP A 19 92.55 15.70 -42.85
CA ASP A 19 93.10 17.08 -42.71
C ASP A 19 92.75 18.27 -43.65
N GLY A 20 92.67 19.49 -43.08
CA GLY A 20 92.76 20.78 -43.81
C GLY A 20 92.04 22.01 -43.19
N ASP A 21 92.82 23.01 -42.75
CA ASP A 21 92.51 24.19 -41.92
C ASP A 21 92.11 25.49 -42.72
N LYS A 22 91.24 26.33 -42.11
CA LYS A 22 91.11 27.82 -42.08
C LYS A 22 90.79 28.76 -43.30
N THR A 23 89.92 29.75 -42.97
CA THR A 23 89.78 31.19 -43.41
C THR A 23 89.26 31.51 -44.84
N GLU A 24 88.42 32.50 -45.20
CA GLU A 24 87.73 33.66 -44.56
C GLU A 24 86.62 34.23 -45.53
N ILE A 25 85.47 34.64 -44.98
CA ILE A 25 84.62 35.86 -45.22
C ILE A 25 84.11 36.27 -46.63
N LEU A 26 82.77 36.30 -46.81
CA LEU A 26 81.96 37.47 -47.28
C LEU A 26 80.42 37.25 -47.04
N ILE A 27 79.70 38.32 -46.67
CA ILE A 27 78.33 38.45 -46.06
C ILE A 27 77.32 39.05 -47.10
N PRO A 28 75.97 39.29 -46.91
CA PRO A 28 74.78 38.64 -46.24
C PRO A 28 73.62 38.34 -47.26
N HIS A 29 72.47 37.68 -46.99
CA HIS A 29 71.26 38.07 -46.19
C HIS A 29 70.10 37.05 -46.48
N PRO A 30 68.88 37.12 -45.89
CA PRO A 30 68.40 36.35 -44.73
C PRO A 30 67.15 35.46 -44.99
N MET A 31 66.88 34.46 -44.16
CA MET A 31 65.52 34.06 -43.72
C MET A 31 65.64 32.89 -42.72
N GLU A 32 65.79 33.21 -41.44
CA GLU A 32 65.51 32.26 -40.37
C GLU A 32 64.00 32.25 -40.12
N GLU A 33 63.30 31.27 -40.68
CA GLU A 33 61.97 30.89 -40.22
C GLU A 33 62.10 30.22 -38.86
N LEU A 34 61.71 30.95 -37.82
CA LEU A 34 61.62 30.48 -36.45
C LEU A 34 60.46 29.47 -36.35
N VAL A 35 60.73 28.18 -36.59
CA VAL A 35 59.75 27.10 -36.40
C VAL A 35 59.52 26.89 -34.90
N LEU A 36 58.40 27.40 -34.40
CA LEU A 36 57.84 27.08 -33.07
C LEU A 36 57.69 25.55 -32.92
N PRO A 37 58.07 24.95 -31.77
CA PRO A 37 57.77 23.56 -31.52
C PRO A 37 56.26 23.41 -31.28
N LEU A 38 55.57 22.71 -32.21
CA LEU A 38 54.20 22.24 -32.01
C LEU A 38 54.15 21.33 -30.79
N ARG A 39 53.63 21.88 -29.69
CA ARG A 39 53.27 21.12 -28.49
C ARG A 39 52.10 20.19 -28.84
N PRO A 40 52.16 18.87 -28.62
CA PRO A 40 51.01 18.01 -28.85
C PRO A 40 49.95 18.30 -27.77
N LYS A 41 48.83 18.93 -28.16
CA LYS A 41 47.62 18.97 -27.33
C LYS A 41 47.08 17.55 -27.19
N LYS A 42 47.57 16.80 -26.20
CA LYS A 42 46.95 15.53 -25.80
C LYS A 42 45.48 15.81 -25.43
N SER A 43 44.58 15.00 -25.97
CA SER A 43 43.13 15.17 -25.98
C SER A 43 42.52 15.32 -24.57
N LEU A 44 42.36 16.56 -24.14
CA LEU A 44 41.65 16.93 -22.91
C LEU A 44 40.13 16.67 -23.03
N LEU A 45 39.62 16.65 -24.27
CA LEU A 45 38.22 16.46 -24.61
C LEU A 45 37.76 15.00 -24.42
N ASN A 46 38.59 14.02 -24.78
CA ASN A 46 38.23 12.60 -24.62
C ASN A 46 38.26 12.17 -23.15
N GLY A 47 39.21 12.68 -22.36
CA GLY A 47 39.26 12.42 -20.92
C GLY A 47 38.07 13.02 -20.17
N LEU A 48 37.68 14.24 -20.52
CA LEU A 48 36.50 14.89 -19.94
C LEU A 48 35.20 14.13 -20.29
N CYS A 49 35.06 13.68 -21.53
CA CYS A 49 33.92 12.88 -21.99
C CYS A 49 33.82 11.53 -21.25
N CYS A 50 34.93 10.81 -21.09
CA CYS A 50 34.93 9.55 -20.32
C CYS A 50 34.56 9.77 -18.84
N LEU A 51 35.03 10.86 -18.24
CA LEU A 51 34.68 11.22 -16.86
C LEU A 51 33.20 11.57 -16.73
N THR A 52 32.63 12.32 -17.67
CA THR A 52 31.18 12.65 -17.64
C THR A 52 30.32 11.41 -17.84
N PHE A 53 30.67 10.52 -18.77
CA PHE A 53 29.96 9.24 -18.94
C PHE A 53 30.06 8.35 -17.70
N GLY A 54 31.25 8.24 -17.09
CA GLY A 54 31.44 7.50 -15.85
C GLY A 54 30.58 8.05 -14.69
N LEU A 55 30.51 9.38 -14.55
CA LEU A 55 29.66 10.03 -13.57
C LEU A 55 28.16 9.76 -13.82
N VAL A 56 27.71 9.84 -15.07
CA VAL A 56 26.30 9.56 -15.41
C VAL A 56 25.93 8.12 -15.07
N VAL A 57 26.78 7.14 -15.41
CA VAL A 57 26.54 5.73 -15.09
C VAL A 57 26.53 5.50 -13.58
N PHE A 58 27.46 6.12 -12.84
CA PHE A 58 27.50 6.04 -11.39
C PHE A 58 26.23 6.61 -10.75
N MET A 59 25.80 7.81 -11.17
CA MET A 59 24.57 8.44 -10.67
C MET A 59 23.33 7.61 -11.01
N ALA A 60 23.25 7.05 -12.23
CA ALA A 60 22.16 6.15 -12.61
C ALA A 60 22.16 4.88 -11.74
N GLY A 61 23.33 4.32 -11.46
CA GLY A 61 23.49 3.18 -10.56
C GLY A 61 23.03 3.51 -9.14
N LEU A 62 23.38 4.68 -8.60
CA LEU A 62 22.93 5.13 -7.29
C LEU A 62 21.41 5.32 -7.23
N VAL A 63 20.81 5.90 -8.28
CA VAL A 63 19.35 6.07 -8.36
C VAL A 63 18.66 4.70 -8.39
N LEU A 64 19.14 3.77 -9.23
CA LEU A 64 18.57 2.42 -9.32
C LEU A 64 18.74 1.63 -8.01
N ALA A 65 19.92 1.70 -7.38
CA ALA A 65 20.17 1.09 -6.08
C ALA A 65 19.27 1.70 -4.99
N SER A 66 19.08 3.02 -5.01
CA SER A 66 18.18 3.71 -4.08
C SER A 66 16.72 3.28 -4.29
N ILE A 67 16.26 3.17 -5.54
CA ILE A 67 14.91 2.66 -5.86
C ILE A 67 14.76 1.21 -5.41
N TYR A 68 15.77 0.37 -5.65
CA TYR A 68 15.74 -1.03 -5.24
C TYR A 68 15.69 -1.18 -3.72
N VAL A 69 16.55 -0.46 -3.00
CA VAL A 69 16.57 -0.44 -1.53
C VAL A 69 15.26 0.14 -0.97
N TYR A 70 14.76 1.23 -1.56
CA TYR A 70 13.47 1.82 -1.17
C TYR A 70 12.32 0.82 -1.38
N ARG A 71 12.27 0.12 -2.52
CA ARG A 71 11.22 -0.86 -2.81
C ARG A 71 11.31 -2.13 -1.99
N TYR A 72 12.51 -2.60 -1.67
CA TYR A 72 12.71 -3.89 -1.02
C TYR A 72 12.75 -3.78 0.51
N TYR A 73 13.29 -2.68 1.04
CA TYR A 73 13.37 -2.47 2.49
C TYR A 73 12.31 -1.50 2.98
N PHE A 74 12.08 -0.35 2.33
CA PHE A 74 11.15 0.65 2.88
C PHE A 74 9.68 0.33 2.59
N ILE A 75 9.31 -0.12 1.39
CA ILE A 75 7.89 -0.44 1.08
C ILE A 75 7.34 -1.54 1.99
N PRO A 76 8.06 -2.64 2.30
CA PRO A 76 7.56 -3.65 3.24
C PRO A 76 7.61 -3.22 4.71
N HIS A 77 8.41 -2.20 5.06
CA HIS A 77 8.59 -1.72 6.44
C HIS A 77 7.75 -0.49 6.79
N ILE A 78 6.98 0.08 5.86
CA ILE A 78 5.90 0.98 6.25
C ILE A 78 4.87 0.08 6.92
N PRO A 79 4.60 0.21 8.23
CA PRO A 79 3.42 -0.42 8.80
C PRO A 79 2.26 0.23 8.05
N GLU A 80 1.66 -0.51 7.11
CA GLU A 80 0.30 -0.21 6.73
C GLU A 80 -0.48 -0.34 8.03
N GLU A 81 -0.70 0.79 8.71
CA GLU A 81 -1.57 0.88 9.86
C GLU A 81 -2.96 0.54 9.35
N ASN A 82 -3.20 -0.76 9.28
CA ASN A 82 -4.41 -1.37 8.77
C ASN A 82 -5.34 -1.72 9.93
N LEU A 83 -4.86 -1.55 11.17
CA LEU A 83 -5.60 -1.72 12.40
C LEU A 83 -5.88 -0.34 12.99
N PHE A 84 -7.16 -0.02 13.08
CA PHE A 84 -7.66 1.24 13.61
C PHE A 84 -8.50 0.97 14.84
N HIS A 85 -8.32 1.80 15.86
CA HIS A 85 -9.21 1.86 17.00
C HIS A 85 -10.08 3.11 16.82
N CYS A 86 -11.35 2.91 16.50
CA CYS A 86 -12.27 3.93 16.07
C CYS A 86 -13.27 4.24 17.18
N ARG A 87 -13.55 5.54 17.32
CA ARG A 87 -14.47 6.06 18.32
C ARG A 87 -15.28 7.17 17.69
N VAL A 88 -16.56 6.92 17.49
CA VAL A 88 -17.46 7.73 16.67
C VAL A 88 -18.60 8.25 17.52
N LEU A 89 -18.87 9.56 17.43
CA LEU A 89 -19.98 10.20 18.13
C LEU A 89 -21.10 10.52 17.16
N TYR A 90 -22.22 9.83 17.28
CA TYR A 90 -23.37 9.96 16.40
C TYR A 90 -24.63 10.40 17.15
N GLU A 91 -25.62 10.92 16.41
CA GLU A 91 -26.90 11.32 16.96
C GLU A 91 -28.04 10.59 16.24
N ASP A 92 -28.99 10.06 17.03
CA ASP A 92 -30.21 9.44 16.52
C ASP A 92 -31.38 10.42 16.71
N SER A 93 -31.45 11.39 15.81
CA SER A 93 -32.47 12.45 15.86
C SER A 93 -33.87 11.96 15.51
N VAL A 94 -33.99 10.80 14.84
CA VAL A 94 -35.26 10.30 14.30
C VAL A 94 -35.94 9.32 15.26
N TYR A 95 -35.21 8.34 15.78
CA TYR A 95 -35.78 7.26 16.57
C TYR A 95 -35.54 7.42 18.07
N ALA A 96 -34.47 8.10 18.47
CA ALA A 96 -34.14 8.34 19.88
C ALA A 96 -33.67 9.78 20.17
N PRO A 97 -34.46 10.83 19.83
CA PRO A 97 -34.05 12.23 20.01
C PRO A 97 -33.75 12.61 21.47
N LEU A 98 -34.29 11.85 22.44
CA LEU A 98 -34.06 12.06 23.87
C LEU A 98 -32.77 11.41 24.39
N ARG A 99 -32.14 10.50 23.64
CA ARG A 99 -30.87 9.86 24.03
C ARG A 99 -29.65 10.76 23.78
N GLY A 100 -29.81 11.83 23.02
CA GLY A 100 -28.72 12.74 22.67
C GLY A 100 -27.61 12.03 21.89
N ARG A 101 -26.38 12.53 22.06
CA ARG A 101 -25.20 12.02 21.35
C ARG A 101 -24.73 10.70 21.97
N GLN A 102 -24.65 9.67 21.13
CA GLN A 102 -24.18 8.33 21.48
C GLN A 102 -22.74 8.14 20.98
N GLU A 103 -22.00 7.25 21.66
CA GLU A 103 -20.63 6.89 21.31
C GLU A 103 -20.59 5.42 20.86
N LEU A 104 -19.99 5.18 19.70
CA LEU A 104 -19.68 3.87 19.16
C LEU A 104 -18.17 3.69 19.19
N GLU A 105 -17.71 2.58 19.75
CA GLU A 105 -16.32 2.16 19.74
C GLU A 105 -16.20 0.88 18.92
N GLU A 106 -15.19 0.77 18.08
CA GLU A 106 -14.91 -0.44 17.30
C GLU A 106 -13.44 -0.55 16.91
N ASN A 107 -12.98 -1.76 16.63
CA ASN A 107 -11.67 -1.99 16.05
C ASN A 107 -11.83 -2.42 14.59
N VAL A 108 -11.17 -1.72 13.67
CA VAL A 108 -11.27 -1.96 12.23
C VAL A 108 -9.93 -2.46 11.70
N GLY A 109 -9.93 -3.65 11.11
CA GLY A 109 -8.79 -4.24 10.41
C GLY A 109 -9.04 -4.29 8.90
N ILE A 110 -8.27 -3.55 8.11
CA ILE A 110 -8.42 -3.46 6.65
C ILE A 110 -7.31 -4.23 5.95
N TYR A 111 -7.66 -5.25 5.16
CA TYR A 111 -6.70 -6.11 4.48
C TYR A 111 -6.76 -5.86 2.97
N LEU A 112 -6.02 -4.85 2.51
CA LEU A 112 -6.06 -4.38 1.11
C LEU A 112 -5.63 -5.44 0.10
N ALA A 113 -4.64 -6.27 0.44
CA ALA A 113 -4.13 -7.32 -0.44
C ALA A 113 -5.16 -8.44 -0.68
N ASP A 114 -5.87 -8.82 0.37
CA ASP A 114 -6.88 -9.89 0.36
C ASP A 114 -8.30 -9.36 0.07
N ASN A 115 -8.46 -8.03 -0.04
CA ASN A 115 -9.70 -7.33 -0.34
C ASN A 115 -10.85 -7.70 0.64
N TYR A 116 -10.55 -7.71 1.93
CA TYR A 116 -11.55 -7.86 2.99
C TYR A 116 -11.25 -6.92 4.16
N GLU A 117 -12.24 -6.70 5.00
CA GLU A 117 -12.05 -6.01 6.29
C GLU A 117 -12.75 -6.78 7.41
N LYS A 118 -12.26 -6.56 8.63
CA LYS A 118 -12.81 -7.10 9.87
C LYS A 118 -13.13 -5.92 10.80
N ILE A 119 -14.37 -5.85 11.28
CA ILE A 119 -14.81 -4.88 12.28
C ILE A 119 -15.16 -5.66 13.55
N SER A 120 -14.64 -5.24 14.69
CA SER A 120 -14.93 -5.83 16.00
C SER A 120 -15.59 -4.78 16.89
N VAL A 121 -16.89 -4.97 17.13
CA VAL A 121 -17.71 -4.15 18.01
C VAL A 121 -17.64 -4.76 19.42
N PRO A 122 -17.07 -4.04 20.41
CA PRO A 122 -16.97 -4.51 21.78
C PRO A 122 -18.34 -4.52 22.46
N VAL A 123 -18.38 -5.11 23.65
CA VAL A 123 -19.58 -5.05 24.50
C VAL A 123 -19.88 -3.58 24.82
N PRO A 124 -21.05 -3.05 24.45
CA PRO A 124 -21.36 -1.66 24.68
C PRO A 124 -21.55 -1.39 26.17
N HIS A 125 -21.14 -0.21 26.61
CA HIS A 125 -21.33 0.24 27.99
C HIS A 125 -22.82 0.40 28.36
N PHE A 126 -23.69 0.60 27.37
CA PHE A 126 -25.12 0.79 27.54
C PHE A 126 -25.92 -0.13 26.61
N GLY A 127 -26.98 -0.75 27.14
CA GLY A 127 -27.82 -1.70 26.41
C GLY A 127 -28.52 -1.04 25.21
N GLY A 128 -28.34 -1.62 24.02
CA GLY A 128 -28.95 -1.12 22.79
C GLY A 128 -28.31 -1.61 21.50
N SER A 129 -27.15 -2.27 21.58
CA SER A 129 -26.53 -3.03 20.49
C SER A 129 -25.92 -4.28 21.07
N ASP A 130 -25.84 -5.33 20.26
CA ASP A 130 -25.13 -6.55 20.58
C ASP A 130 -23.66 -6.42 20.15
N PRO A 131 -22.73 -7.01 20.91
CA PRO A 131 -21.34 -7.13 20.49
C PRO A 131 -21.23 -8.05 19.28
N ALA A 132 -20.39 -7.70 18.32
CA ALA A 132 -20.27 -8.46 17.08
C ALA A 132 -18.87 -8.40 16.46
N ASP A 133 -18.50 -9.50 15.80
CA ASP A 133 -17.41 -9.53 14.83
C ASP A 133 -18.01 -9.54 13.42
N ILE A 134 -17.60 -8.62 12.57
CA ILE A 134 -18.15 -8.42 11.22
C ILE A 134 -17.03 -8.57 10.21
N ILE A 135 -17.27 -9.30 9.13
CA ILE A 135 -16.36 -9.40 7.98
C ILE A 135 -17.08 -8.97 6.72
N HIS A 136 -16.47 -8.04 5.98
CA HIS A 136 -16.84 -7.75 4.60
C HIS A 136 -15.81 -8.40 3.68
N ASP A 137 -16.22 -9.43 2.95
CA ASP A 137 -15.43 -10.06 1.90
C ASP A 137 -15.84 -9.48 0.56
N PHE A 138 -15.07 -8.50 0.07
CA PHE A 138 -15.36 -7.81 -1.19
C PHE A 138 -15.03 -8.66 -2.41
N HIS A 139 -14.23 -9.73 -2.26
CA HIS A 139 -13.99 -10.68 -3.34
C HIS A 139 -15.19 -11.61 -3.56
N ARG A 140 -15.83 -12.05 -2.46
CA ARG A 140 -17.06 -12.87 -2.50
C ARG A 140 -18.33 -12.04 -2.62
N GLY A 141 -18.28 -10.75 -2.30
CA GLY A 141 -19.47 -9.90 -2.22
C GLY A 141 -20.38 -10.33 -1.08
N LEU A 142 -19.81 -10.73 0.07
CA LEU A 142 -20.56 -11.20 1.23
C LEU A 142 -20.18 -10.40 2.49
N THR A 143 -21.18 -10.16 3.33
CA THR A 143 -21.01 -9.71 4.71
C THR A 143 -21.36 -10.86 5.65
N ALA A 144 -20.54 -11.08 6.67
CA ALA A 144 -20.84 -12.00 7.75
C ALA A 144 -20.81 -11.26 9.09
N TYR A 145 -21.88 -11.42 9.86
CA TYR A 145 -22.01 -10.97 11.24
C TYR A 145 -21.90 -12.18 12.16
N HIS A 146 -20.96 -12.17 13.10
CA HIS A 146 -20.98 -13.06 14.26
C HIS A 146 -21.52 -12.26 15.44
N ASP A 147 -22.77 -12.52 15.81
CA ASP A 147 -23.36 -12.02 17.04
C ASP A 147 -22.74 -12.77 18.21
N ILE A 148 -21.96 -12.06 19.03
CA ILE A 148 -21.21 -12.64 20.14
C ILE A 148 -22.14 -12.98 21.31
N ALA A 149 -23.24 -12.24 21.49
CA ALA A 149 -24.20 -12.48 22.57
C ALA A 149 -25.02 -13.75 22.32
N LEU A 150 -25.37 -14.03 21.06
CA LEU A 150 -26.14 -15.21 20.68
C LEU A 150 -25.28 -16.41 20.23
N ASP A 151 -23.99 -16.19 20.01
CA ASP A 151 -23.04 -17.11 19.36
C ASP A 151 -23.56 -17.67 18.03
N LYS A 152 -24.18 -16.78 17.23
CA LYS A 152 -24.76 -17.10 15.92
C LYS A 152 -24.06 -16.30 14.82
N CYS A 153 -23.94 -16.94 13.67
CA CYS A 153 -23.45 -16.28 12.47
C CYS A 153 -24.60 -15.98 11.51
N TYR A 154 -24.53 -14.82 10.87
CA TYR A 154 -25.50 -14.37 9.89
C TYR A 154 -24.75 -13.90 8.64
N VAL A 155 -25.16 -14.37 7.48
CA VAL A 155 -24.48 -14.07 6.22
C VAL A 155 -25.46 -13.47 5.22
N ILE A 156 -25.01 -12.41 4.54
CA ILE A 156 -25.80 -11.69 3.54
C ILE A 156 -24.91 -11.26 2.37
N GLU A 157 -25.53 -10.96 1.23
CA GLU A 157 -24.87 -10.27 0.13
C GLU A 157 -24.43 -8.88 0.56
N LEU A 158 -23.19 -8.52 0.22
CA LEU A 158 -22.58 -7.24 0.52
C LEU A 158 -23.32 -6.11 -0.19
N ASN A 159 -23.70 -5.07 0.56
CA ASN A 159 -24.31 -3.87 -0.02
C ASN A 159 -23.24 -2.82 -0.28
N THR A 160 -22.70 -2.80 -1.50
CA THR A 160 -21.64 -1.87 -1.93
C THR A 160 -22.08 -0.40 -1.99
N THR A 161 -23.37 -0.11 -1.84
CA THR A 161 -23.88 1.27 -1.76
C THR A 161 -23.76 1.84 -0.34
N ILE A 162 -23.71 0.96 0.67
CA ILE A 162 -23.61 1.34 2.08
C ILE A 162 -22.17 1.13 2.57
N VAL A 163 -21.61 -0.05 2.32
CA VAL A 163 -20.26 -0.40 2.77
C VAL A 163 -19.22 0.29 1.90
N MET A 164 -18.37 1.10 2.53
CA MET A 164 -17.26 1.78 1.84
C MET A 164 -16.19 0.75 1.41
N PRO A 165 -15.65 0.80 0.18
CA PRO A 165 -14.58 -0.10 -0.24
C PRO A 165 -13.31 0.04 0.61
N PRO A 166 -12.49 -1.02 0.77
CA PRO A 166 -11.37 -1.05 1.71
C PRO A 166 -10.36 0.10 1.55
N ARG A 167 -10.02 0.45 0.31
CA ARG A 167 -9.08 1.56 0.02
C ARG A 167 -9.65 2.91 0.44
N ASN A 168 -10.93 3.15 0.12
CA ASN A 168 -11.62 4.37 0.49
C ASN A 168 -11.77 4.49 2.01
N LEU A 169 -12.12 3.39 2.69
CA LEU A 169 -12.24 3.35 4.14
C LEU A 169 -10.88 3.61 4.80
N TRP A 170 -9.81 2.99 4.29
CA TRP A 170 -8.46 3.22 4.77
C TRP A 170 -8.03 4.69 4.62
N GLU A 171 -8.24 5.31 3.45
CA GLU A 171 -7.93 6.72 3.23
C GLU A 171 -8.74 7.63 4.17
N LEU A 172 -10.03 7.34 4.36
CA LEU A 172 -10.89 8.05 5.30
C LEU A 172 -10.33 7.97 6.73
N LEU A 173 -10.05 6.77 7.24
CA LEU A 173 -9.56 6.57 8.61
C LEU A 173 -8.19 7.22 8.83
N ILE A 174 -7.30 7.21 7.82
CA ILE A 174 -6.02 7.92 7.87
C ILE A 174 -6.25 9.43 7.96
N ASN A 175 -7.18 9.99 7.18
CA ASN A 175 -7.50 11.43 7.23
C ASN A 175 -8.16 11.84 8.55
N VAL A 176 -9.02 10.99 9.11
CA VAL A 176 -9.58 11.18 10.45
C VAL A 176 -8.46 11.18 11.50
N LYS A 177 -7.56 10.18 11.45
CA LYS A 177 -6.42 10.09 12.38
C LYS A 177 -5.48 11.30 12.30
N LYS A 178 -5.30 11.86 11.09
CA LYS A 178 -4.51 13.09 10.87
C LYS A 178 -5.25 14.37 11.28
N GLY A 179 -6.54 14.30 11.61
CA GLY A 179 -7.37 15.47 11.93
C GLY A 179 -7.71 16.34 10.72
N THR A 180 -7.48 15.86 9.50
CA THR A 180 -7.82 16.58 8.26
C THR A 180 -9.28 16.37 7.85
N TYR A 181 -9.98 15.46 8.52
CA TYR A 181 -11.39 15.17 8.31
C TYR A 181 -12.12 14.97 9.65
N LEU A 182 -13.29 15.61 9.80
CA LEU A 182 -14.16 15.50 10.98
C LEU A 182 -15.55 15.07 10.52
N PRO A 183 -15.89 13.77 10.60
CA PRO A 183 -17.18 13.28 10.13
C PRO A 183 -18.32 13.78 11.01
N GLN A 184 -19.39 14.28 10.37
CA GLN A 184 -20.70 14.41 11.00
C GLN A 184 -21.45 13.10 10.76
N THR A 185 -21.37 12.18 11.72
CA THR A 185 -21.98 10.86 11.58
C THR A 185 -23.43 10.86 12.04
N TYR A 186 -24.31 10.41 11.17
CA TYR A 186 -25.71 10.08 11.46
C TYR A 186 -25.88 8.55 11.54
N ILE A 187 -27.09 8.08 11.86
CA ILE A 187 -27.44 6.66 11.88
C ILE A 187 -28.39 6.30 10.73
N ILE A 188 -28.15 5.14 10.10
CA ILE A 188 -29.09 4.49 9.18
C ILE A 188 -29.52 3.14 9.73
N HIS A 189 -30.70 2.66 9.32
CA HIS A 189 -31.25 1.37 9.77
C HIS A 189 -31.44 0.42 8.60
N GLU A 190 -30.93 -0.80 8.73
CA GLU A 190 -31.19 -1.93 7.82
C GLU A 190 -31.97 -3.04 8.55
N ASP A 191 -33.19 -3.31 8.08
CA ASP A 191 -34.04 -4.39 8.61
C ASP A 191 -33.75 -5.71 7.86
N MET A 192 -33.32 -6.73 8.60
CA MET A 192 -32.94 -8.04 8.10
C MET A 192 -33.86 -9.13 8.66
N VAL A 193 -34.11 -10.16 7.84
CA VAL A 193 -34.84 -11.37 8.27
C VAL A 193 -33.99 -12.61 8.02
N VAL A 194 -34.01 -13.51 8.97
CA VAL A 194 -33.44 -14.85 8.83
C VAL A 194 -34.29 -15.67 7.85
N THR A 195 -33.68 -16.19 6.79
CA THR A 195 -34.38 -16.95 5.73
C THR A 195 -34.09 -18.46 5.74
N GLY A 196 -33.07 -18.90 6.48
CA GLY A 196 -32.71 -20.31 6.54
C GLY A 196 -31.30 -20.56 7.05
N LYS A 197 -31.01 -21.81 7.40
CA LYS A 197 -29.69 -22.25 7.88
C LYS A 197 -28.74 -22.51 6.73
N VAL A 198 -27.48 -22.09 6.87
CA VAL A 198 -26.41 -22.36 5.90
C VAL A 198 -25.73 -23.67 6.28
N HIS A 199 -25.90 -24.70 5.46
CA HIS A 199 -25.27 -26.01 5.70
C HIS A 199 -23.85 -26.11 5.13
N ASN A 200 -23.60 -25.48 3.97
CA ASN A 200 -22.30 -25.58 3.29
C ASN A 200 -21.47 -24.30 3.48
N MET A 201 -20.75 -24.22 4.60
CA MET A 201 -19.91 -23.06 4.91
C MET A 201 -18.71 -22.87 3.97
N ARG A 202 -18.30 -23.90 3.21
CA ARG A 202 -17.15 -23.80 2.29
C ARG A 202 -17.37 -22.80 1.15
N GLN A 203 -18.62 -22.53 0.81
CA GLN A 203 -18.98 -21.57 -0.24
C GLN A 203 -18.81 -20.11 0.20
N LEU A 204 -18.66 -19.86 1.51
CA LEU A 204 -18.58 -18.52 2.07
C LEU A 204 -17.18 -17.88 1.95
N GLY A 205 -16.18 -18.66 1.51
CA GLY A 205 -14.79 -18.21 1.46
C GLY A 205 -14.05 -18.40 2.78
N PRO A 206 -12.71 -18.31 2.76
CA PRO A 206 -11.87 -18.65 3.90
C PRO A 206 -12.04 -17.69 5.09
N PHE A 207 -12.27 -16.41 4.83
CA PHE A 207 -12.39 -15.38 5.87
C PHE A 207 -13.66 -15.58 6.71
N ILE A 208 -14.81 -15.65 6.04
CA ILE A 208 -16.10 -15.91 6.68
C ILE A 208 -16.14 -17.31 7.30
N TYR A 209 -15.56 -18.32 6.63
CA TYR A 209 -15.45 -19.66 7.20
C TYR A 209 -14.71 -19.65 8.54
N ARG A 210 -13.55 -18.97 8.63
CA ARG A 210 -12.82 -18.87 9.91
C ARG A 210 -13.62 -18.18 11.01
N LEU A 211 -14.41 -17.17 10.67
CA LEU A 211 -15.27 -16.47 11.62
C LEU A 211 -16.41 -17.36 12.13
N CYS A 212 -17.08 -18.08 11.23
CA CYS A 212 -18.34 -18.78 11.52
C CYS A 212 -18.21 -20.28 11.77
N ASN A 213 -17.03 -20.86 11.58
CA ASN A 213 -16.83 -22.29 11.78
C ASN A 213 -17.13 -22.69 13.24
N GLY A 214 -17.97 -23.71 13.40
CA GLY A 214 -18.42 -24.19 14.72
C GLY A 214 -19.67 -23.48 15.25
N LYS A 215 -20.23 -22.49 14.54
CA LYS A 215 -21.40 -21.71 14.97
C LYS A 215 -22.60 -21.97 14.08
N ASP A 216 -23.80 -21.78 14.64
CA ASP A 216 -25.02 -21.82 13.84
C ASP A 216 -25.05 -20.63 12.87
N THR A 217 -24.96 -20.93 11.59
CA THR A 217 -24.89 -19.93 10.52
C THR A 217 -26.21 -19.85 9.76
N TYR A 218 -26.75 -18.65 9.60
CA TYR A 218 -28.01 -18.38 8.93
C TYR A 218 -27.85 -17.37 7.79
N ARG A 219 -28.72 -17.47 6.79
CA ARG A 219 -28.77 -16.53 5.68
C ARG A 219 -29.78 -15.43 5.97
N LEU A 220 -29.38 -14.19 5.74
CA LEU A 220 -30.25 -13.03 5.87
C LEU A 220 -30.80 -12.58 4.52
N ASN A 221 -31.93 -11.91 4.57
CA ASN A 221 -32.47 -11.13 3.46
C ASN A 221 -32.91 -9.74 3.93
N ARG A 222 -32.70 -8.72 3.09
CA ARG A 222 -33.08 -7.33 3.37
C ARG A 222 -34.59 -7.15 3.19
N ARG A 223 -35.25 -6.51 4.15
CA ARG A 223 -36.64 -6.06 3.97
C ARG A 223 -36.68 -4.78 3.14
N VAL A 224 -37.12 -4.89 1.89
CA VAL A 224 -37.28 -3.74 0.98
C VAL A 224 -38.45 -2.84 1.40
N THR A 225 -39.49 -3.41 1.99
CA THR A 225 -40.64 -2.64 2.48
C THR A 225 -40.50 -2.42 3.98
N ARG A 226 -40.30 -1.17 4.40
CA ARG A 226 -40.46 -0.71 5.79
C ARG A 226 -41.93 -0.82 6.22
N ARG A 227 -42.50 -2.03 6.24
CA ARG A 227 -43.62 -2.29 7.14
C ARG A 227 -43.02 -2.20 8.53
N ARG A 228 -43.21 -1.04 9.16
CA ARG A 228 -42.82 -0.77 10.55
C ARG A 228 -43.01 -2.06 11.33
N ILE A 229 -41.93 -2.58 11.91
CA ILE A 229 -42.05 -3.62 12.92
C ILE A 229 -42.94 -2.99 14.00
N ASN A 230 -44.21 -3.34 14.00
CA ASN A 230 -45.09 -2.93 15.08
C ASN A 230 -44.51 -3.58 16.33
N LYS A 231 -44.40 -2.84 17.43
CA LYS A 231 -43.89 -3.33 18.72
C LYS A 231 -44.61 -4.61 19.23
N ARG A 232 -45.72 -4.99 18.59
CA ARG A 232 -46.52 -6.20 18.82
C ARG A 232 -46.11 -7.42 17.97
N GLU A 233 -45.32 -7.22 16.90
CA GLU A 233 -44.84 -8.26 15.97
C GLU A 233 -43.33 -8.53 16.11
N ALA A 234 -42.63 -7.80 16.99
CA ALA A 234 -41.21 -8.00 17.29
C ALA A 234 -40.98 -9.34 18.02
N LYS A 235 -41.00 -10.44 17.27
CA LYS A 235 -40.33 -11.68 17.67
C LYS A 235 -38.84 -11.37 17.80
N ASN A 236 -38.18 -11.90 18.85
CA ASN A 236 -36.75 -11.84 19.16
C ASN A 236 -35.85 -11.19 18.08
N CYS A 237 -35.82 -9.84 18.04
CA CYS A 237 -34.91 -9.10 17.18
C CYS A 237 -33.68 -8.67 17.99
N HIS A 238 -32.54 -8.63 17.32
CA HIS A 238 -31.27 -8.18 17.86
C HIS A 238 -30.72 -7.05 16.98
N HIS A 239 -29.87 -6.21 17.57
CA HIS A 239 -29.44 -4.95 16.96
C HIS A 239 -27.92 -4.90 16.97
N ILE A 240 -27.27 -4.76 15.83
CA ILE A 240 -25.82 -4.57 15.75
C ILE A 240 -25.56 -3.18 15.19
N ARG A 241 -24.69 -2.42 15.85
CA ARG A 241 -24.28 -1.08 15.42
C ARG A 241 -22.80 -1.05 15.13
N HIS A 242 -22.45 -0.54 13.95
CA HIS A 242 -21.06 -0.43 13.50
C HIS A 242 -20.91 0.69 12.46
N PHE A 243 -19.69 1.11 12.20
CA PHE A 243 -19.37 2.16 11.25
C PHE A 243 -18.92 1.56 9.92
N GLU A 244 -19.79 1.64 8.90
CA GLU A 244 -19.53 1.08 7.57
C GLU A 244 -19.00 2.10 6.55
N ASN A 245 -19.16 3.39 6.82
CA ASN A 245 -18.93 4.46 5.84
C ASN A 245 -18.62 5.79 6.54
N THR A 246 -19.31 6.87 6.19
CA THR A 246 -19.27 8.18 6.89
C THR A 246 -20.40 8.31 7.92
N PHE A 247 -21.11 7.22 8.20
CA PHE A 247 -22.26 7.12 9.08
C PHE A 247 -22.26 5.77 9.81
N VAL A 248 -23.03 5.70 10.90
CA VAL A 248 -23.26 4.47 11.68
C VAL A 248 -24.43 3.71 11.07
N VAL A 249 -24.31 2.40 10.98
CA VAL A 249 -25.38 1.50 10.54
C VAL A 249 -25.90 0.76 11.76
N GLU A 250 -27.22 0.73 11.95
CA GLU A 250 -27.90 -0.20 12.84
C GLU A 250 -28.55 -1.30 12.02
N THR A 251 -27.99 -2.50 12.10
CA THR A 251 -28.54 -3.70 11.50
C THR A 251 -29.48 -4.37 12.49
N VAL A 252 -30.77 -4.44 12.15
CA VAL A 252 -31.80 -5.10 12.95
C VAL A 252 -32.06 -6.47 12.35
N ILE A 253 -31.75 -7.54 13.08
CA ILE A 253 -31.94 -8.92 12.61
C ILE A 253 -33.09 -9.54 13.40
N CYS A 254 -34.11 -10.02 12.68
CA CYS A 254 -35.27 -10.68 13.27
C CYS A 254 -35.45 -12.09 12.70
N ASP A 255 -35.94 -13.01 13.53
CA ASP A 255 -36.35 -14.34 13.10
C ASP A 255 -37.58 -14.30 12.16
N GLU A 256 -37.71 -15.30 11.29
CA GLU A 256 -38.88 -15.43 10.41
C GLU A 256 -40.17 -15.69 11.22
N ALA A 257 -41.28 -15.10 10.78
CA ALA A 257 -42.56 -15.16 11.48
C ALA A 257 -43.30 -16.48 11.21
#